data_AF-A0A9X8YLI0-F1
#
_entry.id   AF-A0A9X8YLI0-F1
#
_cell.length_a   1.000
_cell.length_b   1.000
_cell.length_c   1.000
_cell.angle_alpha   90.00
_cell.angle_beta   90.00
_cell.angle_gamma   90.00
#
_symmetry.space_group_name_H-M   'P 1'
#
loop_
_entity.id
_entity.type
_entity.pdbx_description
1 polymer ?
#
loop_
_entity_poly.entity_id
_entity_poly.type
_entity_poly.pdbx_seq_one_letter_code
_entity_poly.pdbx_strand_id
1 'polypeptide(L)' 'SGGQLAALAICIAGGSIVLSHVNDAGFWLFGKFTGANELQTLKTWTVMETILGSVGGAIGMIAFTMF' A
#
# COMPACT_ATOMS: atom_id res chain seq x y z
N SER A 1 -19.84 12.04 8.99
CA SER A 1 -20.50 10.92 9.71
C SER A 1 -19.44 9.94 10.22
N GLY A 2 -19.78 8.93 11.04
CA GLY A 2 -18.81 7.89 11.42
C GLY A 2 -18.26 7.10 10.23
N GLY A 3 -19.06 6.92 9.17
CA GLY A 3 -18.64 6.27 7.92
C GLY A 3 -17.55 7.05 7.18
N GLN A 4 -17.65 8.38 7.12
CA GLN A 4 -16.62 9.24 6.53
C GLN A 4 -15.27 9.15 7.27
N LEU A 5 -15.27 9.05 8.59
CA LEU A 5 -14.06 8.87 9.40
C LEU A 5 -13.40 7.51 9.11
N ALA A 6 -14.20 6.44 8.97
CA ALA A 6 -13.69 5.13 8.59
C ALA A 6 -13.11 5.14 7.16
N ALA A 7 -13.79 5.79 6.21
CA ALA A 7 -13.32 5.94 4.83
C ALA A 7 -12.00 6.75 4.76
N LEU A 8 -11.88 7.81 5.57
CA LEU A 8 -10.64 8.57 5.70
C LEU A 8 -9.48 7.72 6.22
N ALA A 9 -9.73 6.85 7.21
CA ALA A 9 -8.72 5.92 7.71
C ALA A 9 -8.24 4.95 6.62
N ILE A 10 -9.14 4.49 5.75
CA ILE A 10 -8.80 3.64 4.59
C ILE A 10 -7.93 4.40 3.59
N CYS A 11 -8.25 5.66 3.28
CA CYS A 11 -7.41 6.49 2.41
C CYS A 11 -6.00 6.68 2.97
N ILE A 12 -5.88 6.94 4.28
CA ILE A 12 -4.58 7.12 4.95
C ILE A 12 -3.78 5.80 4.92
N ALA A 13 -4.42 4.68 5.24
CA ALA A 13 -3.77 3.36 5.21
C ALA A 13 -3.32 2.97 3.80
N GLY A 14 -4.12 3.26 2.77
CA GLY A 14 -3.73 3.05 1.37
C GLY A 14 -2.57 3.94 0.93
N GLY A 15 -2.51 5.19 1.40
CA GLY A 15 -1.39 6.08 1.12
C GLY A 15 -0.08 5.66 1.78
N SER A 16 -0.13 5.11 3.00
CA SER A 16 1.07 4.79 3.79
C SER A 16 1.88 3.59 3.27
N ILE A 17 1.26 2.72 2.48
CA ILE A 17 1.89 1.52 1.92
C ILE A 17 2.61 1.77 0.59
N VAL A 18 2.50 2.95 0.00
CA VAL A 18 3.22 3.26 -1.24
C VAL A 18 4.66 3.65 -0.91
N LEU A 19 5.64 2.92 -1.47
CA LEU A 19 7.08 3.13 -1.26
C LEU A 19 7.58 2.82 0.16
N SER A 20 6.90 1.94 0.90
CA SER A 20 7.25 1.61 2.30
C SER A 20 8.50 0.74 2.50
N HIS A 21 9.22 0.39 1.43
CA HIS A 21 10.34 -0.57 1.41
C HIS A 21 11.35 -0.50 2.58
N VAL A 22 11.74 0.68 3.07
CA VAL A 22 12.73 0.80 4.18
C VAL A 22 12.14 0.38 5.52
N ASN A 23 10.84 0.64 5.70
CA ASN A 23 10.11 0.40 6.95
C ASN A 23 9.30 -0.92 6.92
N ASP A 24 9.20 -1.56 5.76
CA ASP A 24 8.42 -2.79 5.57
C ASP A 24 9.28 -4.04 5.77
N ALA A 25 9.00 -4.81 6.83
CA ALA A 25 9.65 -6.09 7.06
C ALA A 25 9.32 -7.14 5.96
N GLY A 26 8.17 -7.01 5.30
CA GLY A 26 7.74 -7.84 4.19
C GLY A 26 8.63 -7.71 2.96
N PHE A 27 9.14 -6.50 2.69
CA PHE A 27 10.07 -6.24 1.57
C PHE A 27 11.31 -7.13 1.67
N TRP A 28 11.94 -7.14 2.85
CA TRP A 28 13.14 -7.92 3.12
C TRP A 28 12.86 -9.41 3.09
N LEU A 29 11.72 -9.84 3.65
CA LEU A 29 11.31 -11.24 3.68
C LEU A 29 11.08 -11.80 2.26
N PHE A 30 10.41 -11.05 1.39
CA PHE A 30 10.19 -11.43 -0.01
C PHE A 30 11.52 -11.58 -0.76
N GLY A 31 12.46 -10.64 -0.58
CA GLY A 31 13.79 -10.75 -1.17
C GLY A 31 14.53 -12.03 -0.75
N LYS A 32 14.44 -12.40 0.54
CA LYS A 32 15.05 -13.63 1.06
C LYS A 32 14.38 -14.90 0.52
N PHE A 33 13.05 -14.94 0.38
CA PHE A 33 12.35 -16.13 -0.13
C PHE A 33 12.52 -16.35 -1.62
N THR A 34 12.61 -15.28 -2.40
CA THR A 34 12.74 -15.38 -3.86
C THR A 34 14.20 -15.45 -4.33
N GLY A 35 15.16 -15.13 -3.46
CA GLY A 35 16.57 -15.01 -3.82
C GLY A 35 16.85 -13.81 -4.75
N ALA A 36 15.91 -12.86 -4.85
CA ALA A 36 16.04 -11.67 -5.69
C ALA A 36 17.01 -10.65 -5.07
N ASN A 37 17.77 -9.97 -5.92
CA ASN A 37 18.60 -8.84 -5.48
C ASN A 37 17.72 -7.66 -5.05
N GLU A 38 18.23 -6.79 -4.17
CA GLU A 38 17.50 -5.62 -3.66
C GLU A 38 16.90 -4.74 -4.77
N LEU A 39 17.64 -4.50 -5.86
CA LEU A 39 17.14 -3.72 -7.00
C LEU A 39 15.96 -4.39 -7.70
N GLN A 40 15.98 -5.73 -7.80
CA GLN A 40 14.87 -6.48 -8.41
C GLN A 40 13.66 -6.45 -7.48
N THR A 41 13.87 -6.66 -6.18
CA THR A 41 12.83 -6.58 -5.17
C THR A 41 12.21 -5.19 -5.12
N LEU A 42 13.00 -4.11 -5.16
CA LEU A 42 12.50 -2.73 -5.26
C LEU A 42 11.57 -2.55 -6.46
N LYS A 43 11.96 -3.04 -7.64
CA LYS A 43 11.13 -2.91 -8.84
C LYS A 43 9.78 -3.62 -8.72
N THR A 44 9.75 -4.87 -8.28
CA THR A 44 8.49 -5.62 -8.14
C THR A 44 7.67 -5.14 -6.96
N TRP A 45 8.31 -4.85 -5.83
CA TRP A 45 7.66 -4.42 -4.60
C TRP A 45 7.00 -3.06 -4.76
N THR A 46 7.71 -2.06 -5.30
CA THR A 46 7.15 -0.73 -5.52
C THR A 46 5.95 -0.75 -6.46
N VAL A 47 5.99 -1.57 -7.52
CA VAL A 47 4.83 -1.72 -8.42
C VAL A 47 3.65 -2.33 -7.68
N MET A 48 3.87 -3.40 -6.92
CA MET A 48 2.82 -4.06 -6.14
C MET A 48 2.20 -3.10 -5.11
N GLU A 49 3.02 -2.45 -4.29
CA GLU A 49 2.59 -1.47 -3.29
C GLU A 49 1.83 -0.30 -3.89
N THR A 50 2.28 0.21 -5.04
CA THR A 50 1.59 1.30 -5.76
C THR A 50 0.20 0.85 -6.18
N ILE A 51 0.04 -0.39 -6.68
CA ILE A 51 -1.27 -0.94 -7.05
C ILE A 51 -2.16 -1.08 -5.81
N LEU A 52 -1.67 -1.67 -4.72
CA LEU A 52 -2.45 -1.81 -3.49
C LEU A 52 -2.88 -0.45 -2.92
N GLY A 53 -1.95 0.50 -2.84
CA GLY A 53 -2.21 1.82 -2.28
C GLY A 53 -3.17 2.65 -3.14
N SER A 54 -3.02 2.60 -4.46
CA SER A 54 -3.93 3.29 -5.38
C SER A 54 -5.34 2.69 -5.40
N VAL A 55 -5.47 1.36 -5.36
CA VAL A 55 -6.77 0.68 -5.26
C VAL A 55 -7.44 0.99 -3.92
N GLY A 56 -6.70 0.88 -2.81
CA GLY A 56 -7.21 1.21 -1.48
C GLY A 56 -7.63 2.68 -1.36
N GLY A 57 -6.83 3.59 -1.91
CA GLY A 57 -7.16 5.01 -1.99
C GLY A 57 -8.40 5.30 -2.82
N ALA A 58 -8.55 4.66 -3.99
CA ALA A 58 -9.72 4.80 -4.85
C ALA A 58 -11.01 4.32 -4.16
N ILE A 59 -10.96 3.14 -3.53
CA ILE A 59 -12.10 2.59 -2.77
C ILE A 59 -12.43 3.50 -1.58
N GLY A 60 -11.41 3.97 -0.84
CA GLY A 60 -11.59 4.90 0.27
C GLY A 60 -12.25 6.21 -0.16
N MET A 61 -11.84 6.78 -1.30
CA MET A 61 -12.46 7.99 -1.85
C MET A 61 -13.92 7.77 -2.27
N ILE A 62 -14.22 6.64 -2.91
CA ILE A 62 -15.60 6.29 -3.27
C ILE A 62 -16.46 6.12 -2.01
N ALA A 63 -15.96 5.39 -1.01
CA ALA A 63 -16.66 5.22 0.25
C ALA A 63 -16.88 6.57 0.96
N PHE A 64 -15.90 7.47 0.90
CA PHE A 64 -15.98 8.79 1.51
C PHE A 64 -17.08 9.66 0.88
N THR A 65 -17.31 9.56 -0.43
CA THR A 65 -18.39 10.30 -1.10
C THR A 65 -19.77 9.70 -0.90
N MET A 66 -19.86 8.42 -0.50
CA MET A 66 -21.12 7.72 -0.25
C MET A 66 -21.66 7.86 1.18
N PHE A 67 -20.83 8.26 2.15
CA PHE A 67 -21.17 8.39 3.58
C PHE A 67 -21.20 9.84 4.09
#